data_AF-A0A922WJF2-F1
#
_entry.id   AF-A0A922WJF2-F1
#
_cell.length_a   1.000
_cell.length_b   1.000
_cell.length_c   1.000
_cell.angle_alpha   90.00
_cell.angle_beta   90.00
_cell.angle_gamma   90.00
#
_symmetry.space_group_name_H-M   'P 1'
#
loop_
_entity.id
_entity.type
_entity.pdbx_description
1 polymer ?
#
loop_
_entity_poly.entity_id
_entity_poly.type
_entity_poly.pdbx_seq_one_letter_code
_entity_poly.pdbx_strand_id
1 'polypeptide(L)'
;MAKVRERQESPEMFQVPPDFAFPEYLARPCPRPITAEIRSGRYLQRRRAAVWICLALAGACWLSAPVPVVRQLAWYLLPLGWLNWIGAAFALGALWTLVSQRRNPGLVHYARNGVPVAARVLDTEPLLTNTSESHTFQFLAKVEHLDPETGIVVKREITSDYSDQQRLFPQYANGLEPGDFTTVVYVPGEPHAPWKIWGWTELDPAEDLISFNGRGLKVVGVMTALLITAIGIACAWLLVLFLYVFGNYSADDINGPLLLGTTAGFSILLILGGEYLFRKDPEHEMSFRSRCGVWFGLLCVGLLAAWTSLGLINGLFDRSPPDLVPIQVIKTWQTTYNMVLSTYEIEYNTLPPESSKKVPVSVETLSQFQDGQYGVIDMGKGVLGMRWKRGLHPISWVTLPEKDENRLDGVTVRDEEGGEVFTLVPVIILPGEETSPTAPEPLWNVLRQQLVGELSRTPRFEIIAPKQPDLGLPPPNAF
;
A
#
# COMPACT_ATOMS: atom_id res chain seq x y z
N MET A 1 -35.71 -39.09 7.93
CA MET A 1 -36.61 -38.82 6.79
C MET A 1 -38.04 -38.72 7.30
N ALA A 2 -38.46 -37.51 7.66
CA ALA A 2 -39.81 -37.24 8.16
C ALA A 2 -40.75 -36.99 6.96
N LYS A 3 -41.84 -37.75 6.88
CA LYS A 3 -42.95 -37.52 5.94
C LYS A 3 -43.57 -36.16 6.25
N VAL A 4 -43.23 -35.15 5.47
CA VAL A 4 -43.96 -33.88 5.42
C VAL A 4 -45.37 -34.23 4.94
N ARG A 5 -46.35 -34.10 5.84
CA ARG A 5 -47.77 -34.23 5.51
C ARG A 5 -48.11 -33.11 4.53
N GLU A 6 -48.40 -33.45 3.28
CA GLU A 6 -49.13 -32.58 2.36
C GLU A 6 -50.48 -32.25 3.01
N ARG A 7 -50.56 -31.08 3.63
CA ARG A 7 -51.82 -30.43 3.93
C ARG A 7 -52.39 -30.00 2.57
N GLN A 8 -53.29 -30.79 2.02
CA GLN A 8 -54.26 -30.33 1.03
C GLN A 8 -55.21 -29.35 1.73
N GLU A 9 -54.72 -28.14 1.99
CA GLU A 9 -55.59 -27.01 2.28
C GLU A 9 -56.31 -26.67 0.97
N SER A 10 -57.64 -26.67 1.02
CA SER A 10 -58.49 -26.17 -0.05
C SER A 10 -57.91 -24.85 -0.57
N PRO A 11 -57.73 -24.66 -1.89
CA PRO A 11 -57.06 -23.47 -2.42
C PRO A 11 -57.83 -22.24 -1.97
N GLU A 12 -57.36 -21.59 -0.91
CA GLU A 12 -57.84 -20.29 -0.52
C GLU A 12 -57.64 -19.39 -1.73
N MET A 13 -58.77 -18.94 -2.27
CA MET A 13 -58.81 -18.07 -3.43
C MET A 13 -57.89 -16.87 -3.14
N PHE A 14 -56.93 -16.61 -4.02
CA PHE A 14 -56.01 -15.49 -3.89
C PHE A 14 -56.82 -14.19 -3.79
N GLN A 15 -56.85 -13.59 -2.60
CA GLN A 15 -57.53 -12.33 -2.33
C GLN A 15 -56.53 -11.40 -1.66
N VAL A 16 -56.27 -10.26 -2.31
CA VAL A 16 -55.40 -9.22 -1.75
C VAL A 16 -56.11 -8.58 -0.57
N PRO A 17 -55.46 -8.46 0.60
CA PRO A 17 -56.05 -7.79 1.75
C PRO A 17 -56.47 -6.35 1.39
N PRO A 18 -57.64 -5.89 1.86
CA PRO A 18 -58.17 -4.57 1.49
C PRO A 18 -57.30 -3.40 1.99
N ASP A 19 -56.44 -3.66 2.97
CA ASP A 19 -55.49 -2.73 3.58
C ASP A 19 -54.09 -2.76 2.92
N PHE A 20 -53.85 -3.69 1.99
CA PHE A 20 -52.57 -3.74 1.28
C PHE A 20 -52.41 -2.51 0.37
N ALA A 21 -51.40 -1.71 0.66
CA ALA A 21 -51.02 -0.55 -0.14
C ALA A 21 -49.66 -0.78 -0.79
N PHE A 22 -49.55 -0.43 -2.07
CA PHE A 22 -48.24 -0.37 -2.73
C PHE A 22 -47.40 0.76 -2.13
N PRO A 23 -46.06 0.62 -2.10
CA PRO A 23 -45.16 1.71 -1.74
C PRO A 23 -45.49 2.98 -2.52
N GLU A 24 -45.51 4.13 -1.83
CA GLU A 24 -45.96 5.42 -2.40
C GLU A 24 -45.22 5.74 -3.71
N TYR A 25 -43.92 5.43 -3.77
CA TYR A 25 -43.11 5.62 -4.95
C TYR A 25 -43.63 4.84 -6.17
N LEU A 26 -44.08 3.59 -5.99
CA LEU A 26 -44.55 2.71 -7.07
C LEU A 26 -45.97 3.04 -7.55
N ALA A 27 -46.77 3.76 -6.75
CA ALA A 27 -48.10 4.25 -7.14
C ALA A 27 -48.07 5.32 -8.25
N ARG A 28 -46.90 5.94 -8.51
CA ARG A 28 -46.72 6.94 -9.56
C ARG A 28 -46.74 6.30 -10.96
N PRO A 29 -47.17 7.01 -12.02
CA PRO A 29 -47.18 6.47 -13.38
C PRO A 29 -45.77 6.26 -13.94
N CYS A 30 -45.58 5.19 -14.73
CA CYS A 30 -44.35 4.94 -15.49
C CYS A 30 -44.24 5.88 -16.72
N PRO A 31 -43.03 6.33 -17.12
CA PRO A 31 -41.75 6.15 -16.44
C PRO A 31 -41.61 7.08 -15.22
N ARG A 32 -41.24 6.51 -14.06
CA ARG A 32 -41.16 7.26 -12.79
C ARG A 32 -39.85 8.05 -12.66
N PRO A 33 -39.89 9.29 -12.15
CA PRO A 33 -38.67 10.04 -11.83
C PRO A 33 -37.99 9.45 -10.58
N ILE A 34 -36.68 9.28 -10.63
CA ILE A 34 -35.89 8.78 -9.49
C ILE A 34 -35.74 9.89 -8.44
N THR A 35 -36.45 9.73 -7.31
CA THR A 35 -36.47 10.67 -6.16
C THR A 35 -35.16 10.69 -5.38
N ALA A 36 -35.03 11.63 -4.44
CA ALA A 36 -33.88 11.71 -3.55
C ALA A 36 -33.81 10.48 -2.60
N GLU A 37 -34.94 9.95 -2.11
CA GLU A 37 -34.92 8.75 -1.25
C GLU A 37 -34.37 7.54 -2.02
N ILE A 38 -34.86 7.30 -3.24
CA ILE A 38 -34.35 6.19 -4.07
C ILE A 38 -32.87 6.38 -4.40
N ARG A 39 -32.41 7.62 -4.65
CA ARG A 39 -30.98 7.93 -4.85
C ARG A 39 -30.12 7.65 -3.61
N SER A 40 -30.72 7.62 -2.44
CA SER A 40 -30.08 7.27 -1.18
C SER A 40 -30.14 5.77 -0.89
N GLY A 41 -30.82 4.97 -1.71
CA GLY A 41 -30.80 3.51 -1.67
C GLY A 41 -29.40 2.92 -1.72
N ARG A 42 -29.22 1.80 -1.04
CA ARG A 42 -27.91 1.14 -0.82
C ARG A 42 -27.27 0.74 -2.13
N TYR A 43 -28.07 0.21 -3.05
CA TYR A 43 -27.63 -0.15 -4.39
C TYR A 43 -26.96 1.03 -5.12
N LEU A 44 -27.60 2.20 -5.12
CA LEU A 44 -27.08 3.39 -5.79
C LEU A 44 -25.90 4.02 -5.05
N GLN A 45 -25.92 4.00 -3.72
CA GLN A 45 -24.80 4.49 -2.92
C GLN A 45 -23.52 3.65 -3.17
N ARG A 46 -23.60 2.31 -3.17
CA ARG A 46 -22.45 1.44 -3.47
C ARG A 46 -21.87 1.73 -4.86
N ARG A 47 -22.74 1.88 -5.86
CA ARG A 47 -22.35 2.23 -7.24
C ARG A 47 -21.63 3.58 -7.33
N ARG A 48 -22.10 4.60 -6.60
CA ARG A 48 -21.42 5.91 -6.53
C ARG A 48 -20.11 5.82 -5.75
N ALA A 49 -20.09 5.11 -4.62
CA ALA A 49 -18.91 4.93 -3.80
C ALA A 49 -17.77 4.30 -4.60
N ALA A 50 -18.05 3.26 -5.41
CA ALA A 50 -17.05 2.63 -6.26
C ALA A 50 -16.37 3.63 -7.22
N VAL A 51 -17.14 4.51 -7.88
CA VAL A 51 -16.61 5.56 -8.75
C VAL A 51 -15.71 6.51 -7.97
N TRP A 52 -16.17 7.00 -6.82
CA TRP A 52 -15.41 7.94 -5.99
C TRP A 52 -14.15 7.33 -5.41
N ILE A 53 -14.18 6.06 -4.99
CA ILE A 53 -13.00 5.33 -4.51
C ILE A 53 -11.98 5.20 -5.63
N CYS A 54 -12.39 4.78 -6.84
CA CYS A 54 -11.48 4.71 -7.98
C CYS A 54 -10.88 6.08 -8.33
N LEU A 55 -11.67 7.14 -8.33
CA LEU A 55 -11.15 8.50 -8.57
C LEU A 55 -10.19 8.97 -7.47
N ALA A 56 -10.48 8.66 -6.20
CA ALA A 56 -9.60 9.00 -5.08
C ALA A 56 -8.28 8.24 -5.17
N LEU A 57 -8.30 6.95 -5.50
CA LEU A 57 -7.11 6.14 -5.73
C LEU A 57 -6.30 6.66 -6.93
N ALA A 58 -6.97 7.04 -8.02
CA ALA A 58 -6.30 7.65 -9.18
C ALA A 58 -5.60 8.95 -8.81
N GLY A 59 -6.31 9.85 -8.11
CA GLY A 59 -5.75 11.11 -7.61
C GLY A 59 -4.57 10.88 -6.66
N ALA A 60 -4.68 9.94 -5.72
CA ALA A 60 -3.61 9.60 -4.80
C ALA A 60 -2.35 9.09 -5.53
N CYS A 61 -2.51 8.24 -6.55
CA CYS A 61 -1.39 7.75 -7.36
C CYS A 61 -0.68 8.89 -8.11
N TRP A 62 -1.44 9.76 -8.79
CA TRP A 62 -0.88 10.88 -9.55
C TRP A 62 -0.23 11.96 -8.67
N LEU A 63 -0.83 12.26 -7.51
CA LEU A 63 -0.23 13.20 -6.55
C LEU A 63 1.07 12.66 -5.95
N SER A 64 1.17 11.34 -5.77
CA SER A 64 2.35 10.70 -5.18
C SER A 64 3.49 10.49 -6.18
N ALA A 65 3.19 10.21 -7.44
CA ALA A 65 4.19 9.91 -8.48
C ALA A 65 5.32 10.96 -8.66
N PRO A 66 5.07 12.29 -8.58
CA PRO A 66 6.14 13.28 -8.73
C PRO A 66 6.96 13.51 -7.46
N VAL A 67 6.54 12.98 -6.31
CA VAL A 67 7.22 13.22 -5.03
C VAL A 67 8.62 12.57 -5.06
N PRO A 68 9.72 13.32 -4.78
CA PRO A 68 11.09 12.80 -4.92
C PRO A 68 11.36 11.50 -4.16
N VAL A 69 10.88 11.42 -2.91
CA VAL A 69 11.00 10.22 -2.07
C VAL A 69 10.37 8.99 -2.75
N VAL A 70 9.25 9.18 -3.45
CA VAL A 70 8.54 8.11 -4.16
C VAL A 70 9.31 7.66 -5.40
N ARG A 71 9.95 8.58 -6.11
CA ARG A 71 10.83 8.25 -7.23
C ARG A 71 12.06 7.48 -6.79
N GLN A 72 12.66 7.84 -5.66
CA GLN A 72 13.76 7.06 -5.08
C GLN A 72 13.29 5.66 -4.67
N LEU A 73 12.13 5.57 -4.02
CA LEU A 73 11.55 4.29 -3.63
C LEU A 73 11.09 3.43 -4.81
N ALA A 74 10.76 4.01 -5.95
CA ALA A 74 10.39 3.28 -7.16
C ALA A 74 11.50 2.36 -7.68
N TRP A 75 12.76 2.64 -7.34
CA TRP A 75 13.86 1.73 -7.61
C TRP A 75 13.80 0.44 -6.78
N TYR A 76 13.21 0.50 -5.59
CA TYR A 76 13.09 -0.64 -4.69
C TYR A 76 11.71 -1.30 -4.78
N LEU A 77 10.65 -0.52 -4.93
CA LEU A 77 9.28 -0.99 -5.04
C LEU A 77 8.77 -0.65 -6.45
N LEU A 78 8.92 -1.61 -7.36
CA LEU A 78 8.64 -1.41 -8.78
C LEU A 78 7.24 -0.82 -9.03
N PRO A 79 6.14 -1.22 -8.35
CA PRO A 79 4.83 -0.63 -8.57
C PRO A 79 4.79 0.89 -8.35
N LEU A 80 5.65 1.45 -7.50
CA LEU A 80 5.72 2.90 -7.28
C LEU A 80 6.20 3.66 -8.52
N GLY A 81 7.06 3.04 -9.35
CA GLY A 81 7.46 3.60 -10.64
C GLY A 81 6.32 3.64 -11.67
N TRP A 82 5.27 2.85 -11.43
CA TRP A 82 4.12 2.69 -12.33
C TRP A 82 2.88 3.44 -11.83
N LEU A 83 3.00 4.28 -10.79
CA LEU A 83 1.85 4.99 -10.20
C LEU A 83 1.05 5.81 -11.23
N ASN A 84 1.70 6.41 -12.22
CA ASN A 84 0.99 7.14 -13.28
C ASN A 84 0.06 6.23 -14.10
N TRP A 85 0.51 5.04 -14.46
CA TRP A 85 -0.25 4.04 -15.19
C TRP A 85 -1.34 3.40 -14.33
N ILE A 86 -1.01 3.08 -13.07
CA ILE A 86 -1.97 2.56 -12.09
C ILE A 86 -3.09 3.59 -11.86
N GLY A 87 -2.74 4.87 -11.70
CA GLY A 87 -3.71 5.96 -11.58
C GLY A 87 -4.60 6.09 -12.81
N ALA A 88 -4.02 5.99 -14.01
CA ALA A 88 -4.79 5.98 -15.26
C ALA A 88 -5.76 4.78 -15.34
N ALA A 89 -5.33 3.58 -14.93
CA ALA A 89 -6.19 2.40 -14.89
C ALA A 89 -7.38 2.60 -13.93
N PHE A 90 -7.18 3.20 -12.76
CA PHE A 90 -8.27 3.53 -11.84
C PHE A 90 -9.22 4.59 -12.41
N ALA A 91 -8.69 5.64 -13.06
CA ALA A 91 -9.52 6.66 -13.71
C ALA A 91 -10.37 6.07 -14.85
N LEU A 92 -9.79 5.17 -15.66
CA LEU A 92 -10.52 4.43 -16.69
C LEU A 92 -11.58 3.50 -16.07
N GLY A 93 -11.26 2.83 -14.96
CA GLY A 93 -12.21 2.03 -14.21
C GLY A 93 -13.40 2.85 -13.67
N ALA A 94 -13.15 4.05 -13.17
CA ALA A 94 -14.20 4.98 -12.75
C ALA A 94 -15.08 5.42 -13.93
N LEU A 95 -14.46 5.79 -15.06
CA LEU A 95 -15.17 6.17 -16.28
C LEU A 95 -16.02 5.01 -16.83
N TRP A 96 -15.45 3.81 -16.91
CA TRP A 96 -16.14 2.59 -17.32
C TRP A 96 -17.35 2.31 -16.41
N THR A 97 -17.17 2.45 -15.10
CA THR A 97 -18.23 2.27 -14.11
C THR A 97 -19.35 3.30 -14.29
N LEU A 98 -19.03 4.56 -14.60
CA LEU A 98 -20.01 5.60 -14.92
C LEU A 98 -20.76 5.30 -16.22
N VAL A 99 -20.06 4.86 -17.27
CA VAL A 99 -20.67 4.52 -18.56
C VAL A 99 -21.55 3.27 -18.42
N SER A 100 -21.10 2.25 -17.71
CA SER A 100 -21.88 1.03 -17.47
C SER A 100 -23.11 1.30 -16.61
N GLN A 101 -23.02 2.23 -15.64
CA GLN A 101 -24.17 2.70 -14.87
C GLN A 101 -25.24 3.38 -15.74
N ARG A 102 -24.82 4.11 -16.77
CA ARG A 102 -25.76 4.77 -17.71
C ARG A 102 -26.35 3.79 -18.72
N ARG A 103 -25.56 2.84 -19.23
CA ARG A 103 -26.02 1.85 -20.21
C ARG A 103 -26.88 0.75 -19.59
N ASN A 104 -26.49 0.29 -18.40
CA ASN A 104 -27.16 -0.79 -17.67
C ASN A 104 -27.76 -0.21 -16.37
N PRO A 105 -28.99 0.33 -16.43
CA PRO A 105 -29.66 0.88 -15.26
C PRO A 105 -29.86 -0.15 -14.14
N GLY A 106 -29.90 -1.44 -14.49
CA GLY A 106 -30.04 -2.54 -13.52
C GLY A 106 -31.34 -2.40 -12.74
N LEU A 107 -31.26 -2.43 -11.40
CA LEU A 107 -32.44 -2.30 -10.53
C LEU A 107 -33.18 -0.95 -10.71
N VAL A 108 -32.50 0.10 -11.16
CA VAL A 108 -33.12 1.39 -11.47
C VAL A 108 -34.16 1.26 -12.59
N HIS A 109 -34.01 0.29 -13.50
CA HIS A 109 -34.99 0.02 -14.55
C HIS A 109 -36.35 -0.39 -13.97
N TYR A 110 -36.34 -1.27 -12.96
CA TYR A 110 -37.53 -1.70 -12.24
C TYR A 110 -38.19 -0.53 -11.50
N ALA A 111 -37.40 0.34 -10.87
CA ALA A 111 -37.94 1.54 -10.22
C ALA A 111 -38.60 2.51 -11.21
N ARG A 112 -38.06 2.65 -12.44
CA ARG A 112 -38.60 3.58 -13.45
C ARG A 112 -39.81 3.01 -14.17
N ASN A 113 -39.70 1.79 -14.65
CA ASN A 113 -40.62 1.22 -15.64
C ASN A 113 -41.45 0.06 -15.09
N GLY A 114 -41.10 -0.45 -13.92
CA GLY A 114 -41.74 -1.64 -13.37
C GLY A 114 -43.17 -1.38 -12.88
N VAL A 115 -44.06 -2.33 -13.09
CA VAL A 115 -45.43 -2.28 -12.61
C VAL A 115 -45.52 -3.10 -11.31
N PRO A 116 -46.03 -2.51 -10.20
CA PRO A 116 -46.19 -3.22 -8.95
C PRO A 116 -47.36 -4.21 -9.03
N VAL A 117 -47.18 -5.38 -8.45
CA VAL A 117 -48.18 -6.45 -8.34
C VAL A 117 -48.13 -6.97 -6.91
N ALA A 118 -49.31 -7.09 -6.29
CA ALA A 118 -49.43 -7.70 -4.97
C ALA A 118 -49.19 -9.21 -5.09
N ALA A 119 -48.30 -9.76 -4.28
CA ALA A 119 -48.01 -11.18 -4.26
C ALA A 119 -48.08 -11.72 -2.83
N ARG A 120 -48.66 -12.92 -2.68
CA ARG A 120 -48.66 -13.68 -1.43
C ARG A 120 -47.42 -14.55 -1.38
N VAL A 121 -46.65 -14.43 -0.31
CA VAL A 121 -45.47 -15.26 -0.06
C VAL A 121 -45.96 -16.65 0.34
N LEU A 122 -45.56 -17.68 -0.39
CA LEU A 122 -45.90 -19.07 -0.10
C LEU A 122 -44.83 -19.74 0.75
N ASP A 123 -43.57 -19.44 0.46
CA ASP A 123 -42.42 -20.05 1.11
C ASP A 123 -41.18 -19.16 0.91
N THR A 124 -40.24 -19.24 1.84
CA THR A 124 -38.95 -18.56 1.72
C THR A 124 -37.83 -19.48 2.15
N GLU A 125 -36.80 -19.62 1.32
CA GLU A 125 -35.67 -20.50 1.60
C GLU A 125 -34.33 -19.84 1.20
N PRO A 126 -33.24 -20.18 1.89
CA PRO A 126 -31.91 -19.77 1.44
C PRO A 126 -31.50 -20.58 0.21
N LEU A 127 -31.20 -19.90 -0.88
CA LEU A 127 -30.55 -20.50 -2.04
C LEU A 127 -29.04 -20.52 -1.82
N LEU A 128 -28.51 -21.69 -1.48
CA LEU A 128 -27.09 -21.91 -1.27
C LEU A 128 -26.39 -22.15 -2.60
N THR A 129 -25.48 -21.25 -2.98
CA THR A 129 -24.69 -21.38 -4.19
C THR A 129 -23.28 -21.81 -3.82
N ASN A 130 -22.97 -23.06 -4.12
CA ASN A 130 -21.63 -23.65 -3.97
C ASN A 130 -20.89 -23.57 -5.30
N THR A 131 -20.19 -22.46 -5.56
CA THR A 131 -19.14 -22.47 -6.58
C THR A 131 -17.85 -23.03 -5.96
N SER A 132 -16.97 -23.59 -6.79
CA SER A 132 -15.70 -24.19 -6.33
C SER A 132 -14.80 -23.27 -5.51
N GLU A 133 -15.06 -21.95 -5.55
CA GLU A 133 -14.24 -20.91 -4.93
C GLU A 133 -14.96 -20.13 -3.83
N SER A 134 -16.30 -20.22 -3.72
CA SER A 134 -17.05 -19.46 -2.71
C SER A 134 -18.38 -20.09 -2.32
N HIS A 135 -18.61 -20.22 -1.02
CA HIS A 135 -19.90 -20.59 -0.43
C HIS A 135 -20.72 -19.33 -0.15
N THR A 136 -21.66 -19.03 -1.04
CA THR A 136 -22.55 -17.86 -0.91
C THR A 136 -24.00 -18.29 -0.73
N PHE A 137 -24.82 -17.42 -0.16
CA PHE A 137 -26.27 -17.60 -0.09
C PHE A 137 -26.99 -16.41 -0.71
N GLN A 138 -28.20 -16.66 -1.21
CA GLN A 138 -29.19 -15.67 -1.60
C GLN A 138 -30.53 -16.05 -0.94
N PHE A 139 -31.49 -15.14 -0.90
CA PHE A 139 -32.85 -15.47 -0.51
C PHE A 139 -33.67 -15.84 -1.74
N LEU A 140 -34.46 -16.91 -1.63
CA LEU A 140 -35.44 -17.35 -2.61
C LEU A 140 -36.81 -17.26 -1.96
N ALA A 141 -37.75 -16.57 -2.59
CA ALA A 141 -39.16 -16.56 -2.20
C ALA A 141 -40.00 -17.21 -3.29
N LYS A 142 -40.85 -18.14 -2.90
CA LYS A 142 -41.93 -18.66 -3.74
C LYS A 142 -43.14 -17.78 -3.48
N VAL A 143 -43.61 -17.10 -4.51
CA VAL A 143 -44.73 -16.18 -4.40
C VAL A 143 -45.82 -16.59 -5.38
N GLU A 144 -47.07 -16.34 -5.01
CA GLU A 144 -48.19 -16.36 -5.95
C GLU A 144 -48.77 -14.97 -6.12
N HIS A 145 -49.17 -14.65 -7.33
CA HIS A 145 -49.72 -13.35 -7.68
C HIS A 145 -50.73 -13.53 -8.81
N LEU A 146 -51.63 -12.55 -8.92
CA LEU A 146 -52.49 -12.43 -10.07
C LEU A 146 -51.67 -11.84 -11.23
N ASP A 147 -51.49 -12.61 -12.31
CA ASP A 147 -50.80 -12.13 -13.49
C ASP A 147 -51.62 -10.98 -14.12
N PRO A 148 -51.04 -9.77 -14.23
CA PRO A 148 -51.75 -8.59 -14.73
C PRO A 148 -52.15 -8.70 -16.21
N GLU A 149 -51.50 -9.56 -17.00
CA GLU A 149 -51.84 -9.73 -18.42
C GLU A 149 -52.95 -10.75 -18.62
N THR A 150 -52.91 -11.86 -17.87
CA THR A 150 -53.83 -12.99 -18.06
C THR A 150 -54.98 -13.04 -17.06
N GLY A 151 -54.84 -12.37 -15.90
CA GLY A 151 -55.78 -12.47 -14.78
C GLY A 151 -55.76 -13.84 -14.10
N ILE A 152 -54.75 -14.68 -14.35
CA ILE A 152 -54.60 -16.01 -13.76
C ILE A 152 -53.63 -15.94 -12.58
N VAL A 153 -53.90 -16.69 -11.51
CA VAL A 153 -52.96 -16.80 -10.38
C VAL A 153 -51.78 -17.67 -10.81
N VAL A 154 -50.57 -17.09 -10.78
CA VAL A 154 -49.32 -17.75 -11.18
C VAL A 154 -48.37 -17.81 -9.99
N LYS A 155 -47.72 -18.97 -9.81
CA LYS A 155 -46.65 -19.17 -8.83
C LYS A 155 -45.30 -18.90 -9.49
N ARG A 156 -44.43 -18.14 -8.82
CA ARG A 156 -43.07 -17.80 -9.29
C ARG A 156 -42.08 -17.92 -8.16
N GLU A 157 -40.85 -18.27 -8.52
CA GLU A 157 -39.71 -18.23 -7.61
C GLU A 157 -38.89 -16.96 -7.93
N ILE A 158 -38.62 -16.16 -6.91
CA ILE A 158 -37.91 -14.89 -7.03
C ILE A 158 -36.69 -14.91 -6.12
N THR A 159 -35.52 -14.66 -6.69
CA THR A 159 -34.27 -14.54 -5.95
C THR A 159 -33.95 -13.09 -5.62
N SER A 160 -33.38 -12.87 -4.42
CA SER A 160 -32.78 -11.60 -4.05
C SER A 160 -31.52 -11.32 -4.87
N ASP A 161 -31.29 -10.07 -5.25
CA ASP A 161 -29.99 -9.65 -5.81
C ASP A 161 -28.88 -9.57 -4.75
N TYR A 162 -29.26 -9.66 -3.47
CA TYR A 162 -28.34 -9.77 -2.36
C TYR A 162 -27.64 -11.12 -2.34
N SER A 163 -26.33 -11.12 -2.12
CA SER A 163 -25.53 -12.33 -1.91
C SER A 163 -24.43 -12.06 -0.89
N ASP A 164 -24.23 -13.00 0.02
CA ASP A 164 -23.16 -12.94 1.03
C ASP A 164 -22.68 -14.35 1.41
N GLN A 165 -21.66 -14.44 2.26
CA GLN A 165 -21.05 -15.68 2.70
C GLN A 165 -22.04 -16.54 3.49
N GLN A 166 -22.14 -17.82 3.13
CA GLN A 166 -23.07 -18.78 3.76
C GLN A 166 -22.95 -18.83 5.29
N ARG A 167 -21.73 -18.71 5.84
CA ARG A 167 -21.49 -18.73 7.29
C ARG A 167 -22.22 -17.62 8.06
N LEU A 168 -22.59 -16.54 7.39
CA LEU A 168 -23.29 -15.40 8.00
C LEU A 168 -24.81 -15.53 7.91
N PHE A 169 -25.34 -16.49 7.13
CA PHE A 169 -26.78 -16.67 6.92
C PHE A 169 -27.61 -16.63 8.21
N PRO A 170 -27.24 -17.29 9.33
CA PRO A 170 -28.06 -17.25 10.56
C PRO A 170 -28.24 -15.86 11.17
N GLN A 171 -27.42 -14.89 10.77
CA GLN A 171 -27.50 -13.51 11.23
C GLN A 171 -28.38 -12.65 10.32
N TYR A 172 -28.77 -13.13 9.13
CA TYR A 172 -29.61 -12.39 8.21
C TYR A 172 -31.06 -12.82 8.31
N ALA A 173 -31.98 -11.85 8.19
CA ALA A 173 -33.39 -12.10 7.99
C ALA A 173 -33.82 -11.51 6.64
N ASN A 174 -34.69 -12.24 5.93
CA ASN A 174 -35.22 -11.83 4.62
C ASN A 174 -36.39 -10.82 4.74
N GLY A 175 -36.96 -10.68 5.93
CA GLY A 175 -38.10 -9.81 6.24
C GLY A 175 -39.45 -10.28 5.65
N LEU A 176 -39.59 -11.55 5.27
CA LEU A 176 -40.82 -12.12 4.71
C LEU A 176 -41.16 -13.45 5.40
N GLU A 177 -42.43 -13.61 5.78
CA GLU A 177 -42.98 -14.87 6.29
C GLU A 177 -44.01 -15.47 5.31
N PRO A 178 -44.19 -16.80 5.28
CA PRO A 178 -45.27 -17.43 4.51
C PRO A 178 -46.65 -16.90 4.93
N GLY A 179 -47.43 -16.44 3.94
CA GLY A 179 -48.73 -15.79 4.12
C GLY A 179 -48.68 -14.28 3.96
N ASP A 180 -47.51 -13.65 4.10
CA ASP A 180 -47.36 -12.20 3.94
C ASP A 180 -47.68 -11.76 2.51
N PHE A 181 -48.26 -10.57 2.39
CA PHE A 181 -48.38 -9.89 1.11
C PHE A 181 -47.21 -8.93 0.92
N THR A 182 -46.53 -9.04 -0.23
CA THR A 182 -45.41 -8.17 -0.59
C THR A 182 -45.62 -7.57 -1.97
N THR A 183 -44.90 -6.47 -2.25
CA THR A 183 -44.91 -5.84 -3.57
C THR A 183 -43.84 -6.47 -4.44
N VAL A 184 -44.27 -7.12 -5.51
CA VAL A 184 -43.39 -7.61 -6.58
C VAL A 184 -43.48 -6.66 -7.76
N VAL A 185 -42.35 -6.44 -8.43
CA VAL A 185 -42.24 -5.54 -9.57
C VAL A 185 -41.75 -6.33 -10.78
N TYR A 186 -42.43 -6.16 -11.91
CA TYR A 186 -42.02 -6.70 -13.21
C TYR A 186 -42.01 -5.58 -14.25
N VAL A 187 -41.28 -5.75 -15.34
CA VAL A 187 -41.21 -4.76 -16.43
C VAL A 187 -42.07 -5.25 -17.61
N PRO A 188 -43.15 -4.54 -17.97
CA PRO A 188 -44.00 -4.93 -19.10
C PRO A 188 -43.24 -4.94 -20.42
N GLY A 189 -43.56 -5.90 -21.30
CA GLY A 189 -42.93 -6.02 -22.63
C GLY A 189 -41.54 -6.67 -22.64
N GLU A 190 -40.99 -7.02 -21.47
CA GLU A 190 -39.71 -7.73 -21.34
C GLU A 190 -39.94 -9.10 -20.67
N PRO A 191 -40.42 -10.13 -21.40
CA PRO A 191 -40.82 -11.41 -20.81
C PRO A 191 -39.66 -12.17 -20.13
N HIS A 192 -38.42 -11.85 -20.49
CA HIS A 192 -37.22 -12.43 -19.90
C HIS A 192 -36.70 -11.64 -18.69
N ALA A 193 -37.25 -10.46 -18.40
CA ALA A 193 -36.86 -9.71 -17.21
C ALA A 193 -37.32 -10.47 -15.97
N PRO A 194 -36.41 -10.82 -15.04
CA PRO A 194 -36.80 -11.50 -13.81
C PRO A 194 -37.72 -10.61 -12.98
N TRP A 195 -38.72 -11.19 -12.34
CA TRP A 195 -39.55 -10.50 -11.36
C TRP A 195 -38.72 -10.19 -10.11
N LYS A 196 -39.01 -9.08 -9.42
CA LYS A 196 -38.24 -8.63 -8.27
C LYS A 196 -39.13 -8.27 -7.11
N ILE A 197 -38.83 -8.76 -5.91
CA ILE A 197 -39.48 -8.28 -4.68
C ILE A 197 -38.90 -6.90 -4.37
N TRP A 198 -39.77 -5.88 -4.28
CA TRP A 198 -39.35 -4.49 -4.14
C TRP A 198 -38.43 -4.28 -2.93
N GLY A 199 -38.81 -4.84 -1.78
CA GLY A 199 -38.05 -4.72 -0.54
C GLY A 199 -36.71 -5.48 -0.53
N TRP A 200 -36.39 -6.27 -1.55
CA TRP A 200 -35.07 -6.90 -1.73
C TRP A 200 -34.18 -6.16 -2.74
N THR A 201 -34.68 -5.11 -3.39
CA THR A 201 -33.91 -4.36 -4.40
C THR A 201 -32.88 -3.40 -3.79
N GLU A 202 -32.95 -3.14 -2.48
CA GLU A 202 -32.13 -2.16 -1.75
C GLU A 202 -32.22 -0.72 -2.31
N LEU A 203 -33.23 -0.40 -3.11
CA LEU A 203 -33.42 0.90 -3.74
C LEU A 203 -34.10 1.90 -2.80
N ASP A 204 -35.05 1.45 -2.00
CA ASP A 204 -35.79 2.27 -1.06
C ASP A 204 -35.39 1.91 0.38
N PRO A 205 -34.72 2.82 1.11
CA PRO A 205 -34.34 2.56 2.50
C PRO A 205 -35.52 2.32 3.45
N ALA A 206 -36.72 2.82 3.13
CA ALA A 206 -37.90 2.68 3.98
C ALA A 206 -38.55 1.29 3.87
N GLU A 207 -38.42 0.65 2.71
CA GLU A 207 -39.05 -0.63 2.35
C GLU A 207 -38.06 -1.81 2.34
N ASP A 208 -36.85 -1.59 2.84
CA ASP A 208 -35.78 -2.58 2.78
C ASP A 208 -36.01 -3.69 3.80
N LEU A 209 -36.30 -4.90 3.30
CA LEU A 209 -36.71 -6.04 4.13
C LEU A 209 -35.52 -6.83 4.67
N ILE A 210 -34.37 -6.76 3.99
CA ILE A 210 -33.19 -7.54 4.38
C ILE A 210 -32.51 -6.84 5.56
N SER A 211 -32.42 -7.58 6.68
CA SER A 211 -31.76 -7.11 7.89
C SER A 211 -30.64 -8.05 8.33
N PHE A 212 -29.67 -7.51 9.06
CA PHE A 212 -28.56 -8.24 9.67
C PHE A 212 -28.57 -8.01 11.18
N ASN A 213 -28.66 -9.09 11.95
CA ASN A 213 -28.83 -9.10 13.39
C ASN A 213 -30.01 -8.21 13.84
N GLY A 214 -31.14 -8.32 13.12
CA GLY A 214 -32.36 -7.55 13.39
C GLY A 214 -32.27 -6.06 13.06
N ARG A 215 -31.18 -5.60 12.44
CA ARG A 215 -31.00 -4.20 12.03
C ARG A 215 -31.00 -4.09 10.52
N GLY A 216 -31.63 -3.05 9.99
CA GLY A 216 -31.53 -2.71 8.57
C GLY A 216 -30.06 -2.59 8.16
N LEU A 217 -29.74 -3.06 6.96
CA LEU A 217 -28.37 -3.10 6.48
C LEU A 217 -27.83 -1.67 6.31
N LYS A 218 -26.85 -1.28 7.13
CA LYS A 218 -26.21 0.05 7.03
C LYS A 218 -25.36 0.12 5.78
N VAL A 219 -25.51 1.22 5.03
CA VAL A 219 -24.60 1.53 3.92
C VAL A 219 -23.35 2.16 4.48
N VAL A 220 -22.19 1.66 4.05
CA VAL A 220 -20.95 2.43 4.20
C VAL A 220 -21.07 3.65 3.31
N GLY A 221 -21.35 4.81 3.91
CA GLY A 221 -21.47 6.05 3.17
C GLY A 221 -20.20 6.35 2.37
N VAL A 222 -20.32 7.11 1.28
CA VAL A 222 -19.19 7.46 0.39
C VAL A 222 -18.04 8.07 1.19
N MET A 223 -18.32 8.96 2.14
CA MET A 223 -17.31 9.57 3.00
C MET A 223 -16.59 8.56 3.89
N THR A 224 -17.33 7.60 4.47
CA THR A 224 -16.74 6.52 5.28
C THR A 224 -15.83 5.64 4.43
N ALA A 225 -16.25 5.29 3.20
CA ALA A 225 -15.44 4.48 2.29
C ALA A 225 -14.17 5.22 1.83
N LEU A 226 -14.28 6.52 1.55
CA LEU A 226 -13.13 7.37 1.24
C LEU A 226 -12.19 7.50 2.43
N LEU A 227 -12.71 7.66 3.65
CA LEU A 227 -11.91 7.71 4.87
C LEU A 227 -11.15 6.40 5.10
N ILE A 228 -11.83 5.25 4.96
CA ILE A 228 -11.19 3.92 5.07
C ILE A 228 -10.06 3.79 4.02
N THR A 229 -10.32 4.25 2.79
CA THR A 229 -9.33 4.23 1.71
C THR A 229 -8.14 5.14 2.02
N ALA A 230 -8.39 6.35 2.51
CA ALA A 230 -7.35 7.31 2.91
C ALA A 230 -6.48 6.76 4.05
N ILE A 231 -7.10 6.13 5.06
CA ILE A 231 -6.38 5.44 6.14
C ILE A 231 -5.54 4.30 5.57
N GLY A 232 -6.09 3.48 4.67
CA GLY A 232 -5.36 2.41 4.00
C GLY A 232 -4.13 2.92 3.23
N ILE A 233 -4.29 4.02 2.48
CA ILE A 233 -3.19 4.71 1.78
C ILE A 233 -2.14 5.22 2.78
N ALA A 234 -2.56 5.87 3.87
CA ALA A 234 -1.65 6.39 4.90
C ALA A 234 -0.86 5.26 5.56
N CYS A 235 -1.49 4.13 5.89
CA CYS A 235 -0.82 2.95 6.42
C CYS A 235 0.18 2.36 5.42
N ALA A 236 -0.17 2.29 4.13
CA ALA A 236 0.76 1.86 3.08
C ALA A 236 1.97 2.82 2.98
N TRP A 237 1.75 4.14 3.08
CA TRP A 237 2.83 5.12 3.12
C TRP A 237 3.72 4.99 4.34
N LEU A 238 3.15 4.74 5.52
CA LEU A 238 3.92 4.49 6.73
C LEU A 238 4.77 3.24 6.61
N LEU A 239 4.26 2.18 5.98
CA LEU A 239 5.03 0.98 5.70
C LEU A 239 6.19 1.27 4.74
N VAL A 240 5.93 2.03 3.67
CA VAL A 240 6.96 2.43 2.70
C VAL A 240 8.04 3.30 3.36
N LEU A 241 7.65 4.25 4.21
CA LEU A 241 8.56 5.07 4.99
C LEU A 241 9.36 4.22 5.98
N PHE A 242 8.72 3.25 6.63
CA PHE A 242 9.41 2.29 7.50
C PHE A 242 10.47 1.51 6.72
N LEU A 243 10.16 0.99 5.54
CA LEU A 243 11.13 0.29 4.70
C LEU A 243 12.28 1.21 4.26
N TYR A 244 11.97 2.47 3.92
CA TYR A 244 12.98 3.47 3.60
C TYR A 244 13.92 3.75 4.78
N VAL A 245 13.35 3.99 5.97
CA VAL A 245 14.14 4.30 7.16
C VAL A 245 14.92 3.08 7.62
N PHE A 246 14.30 1.90 7.61
CA PHE A 246 14.99 0.67 7.95
C PHE A 246 16.14 0.37 6.98
N GLY A 247 15.94 0.55 5.67
CA GLY A 247 16.99 0.31 4.67
C GLY A 247 18.17 1.27 4.75
N ASN A 248 17.94 2.54 5.13
CA ASN A 248 18.98 3.58 5.13
C ASN A 248 19.53 3.92 6.51
N TYR A 249 18.80 3.63 7.59
CA TYR A 249 19.12 4.02 8.96
C TYR A 249 19.06 2.84 9.93
N SER A 250 18.98 1.59 9.46
CA SER A 250 19.13 0.44 10.37
C SER A 250 20.47 0.53 11.08
N ALA A 251 20.43 0.50 12.40
CA ALA A 251 21.63 0.38 13.19
C ALA A 251 22.26 -1.01 12.94
N ASP A 252 23.58 -1.06 12.76
CA ASP A 252 24.31 -2.33 12.71
C ASP A 252 24.23 -3.05 14.07
N ASP A 253 24.06 -2.29 15.15
CA ASP A 253 23.85 -2.76 16.51
C ASP A 253 22.54 -2.19 17.09
N ILE A 254 21.42 -2.87 16.85
CA ILE A 254 20.13 -2.48 17.44
C ILE A 254 20.16 -2.77 18.95
N ASN A 255 20.24 -1.72 19.78
CA ASN A 255 20.09 -1.83 21.23
C ASN A 255 18.63 -2.17 21.61
N GLY A 256 18.37 -3.46 21.86
CA GLY A 256 17.05 -4.01 22.20
C GLY A 256 16.23 -3.31 23.32
N PRO A 257 16.84 -2.70 24.36
CA PRO A 257 16.07 -2.03 25.42
C PRO A 257 15.36 -0.74 24.99
N LEU A 258 16.02 0.10 24.17
CA LEU A 258 15.44 1.35 23.65
C LEU A 258 14.30 1.06 22.65
N LEU A 259 14.49 -0.03 21.90
CA LEU A 259 13.51 -0.61 21.00
C LEU A 259 12.24 -1.02 21.75
N LEU A 260 12.37 -1.76 22.85
CA LEU A 260 11.24 -2.23 23.67
C LEU A 260 10.48 -1.08 24.34
N GLY A 261 11.18 -0.01 24.77
CA GLY A 261 10.55 1.12 25.45
C GLY A 261 9.66 1.99 24.54
N THR A 262 10.15 2.34 23.35
CA THR A 262 9.40 3.20 22.41
C THR A 262 8.25 2.47 21.72
N THR A 263 8.46 1.19 21.40
CA THR A 263 7.43 0.31 20.84
C THR A 263 6.27 0.12 21.81
N ALA A 264 6.56 -0.11 23.08
CA ALA A 264 5.54 -0.21 24.12
C ALA A 264 4.76 1.12 24.26
N GLY A 265 5.46 2.26 24.31
CA GLY A 265 4.82 3.58 24.48
C GLY A 265 3.85 3.96 23.36
N PHE A 266 4.26 3.81 22.10
CA PHE A 266 3.40 4.12 20.95
C PHE A 266 2.23 3.14 20.79
N SER A 267 2.48 1.85 21.06
CA SER A 267 1.43 0.83 21.03
C SER A 267 0.38 1.10 22.10
N ILE A 268 0.79 1.50 23.31
CA ILE A 268 -0.13 1.88 24.38
C ILE A 268 -0.96 3.11 23.99
N LEU A 269 -0.37 4.14 23.37
CA LEU A 269 -1.10 5.34 22.95
C LEU A 269 -2.15 5.07 21.85
N LEU A 270 -1.78 4.29 20.82
CA LEU A 270 -2.75 3.88 19.80
C LEU A 270 -3.81 2.97 20.38
N ILE A 271 -3.44 2.14 21.36
CA ILE A 271 -4.41 1.31 22.04
C ILE A 271 -5.41 2.20 22.80
N LEU A 272 -4.93 3.12 23.65
CA LEU A 272 -5.80 4.02 24.40
C LEU A 272 -6.67 4.89 23.49
N GLY A 273 -6.15 5.36 22.35
CA GLY A 273 -6.91 6.10 21.34
C GLY A 273 -7.98 5.26 20.64
N GLY A 274 -7.69 4.01 20.33
CA GLY A 274 -8.69 3.06 19.81
C GLY A 274 -9.82 2.82 20.80
N GLU A 275 -9.50 2.59 22.08
CA GLU A 275 -10.47 2.32 23.16
C GLU A 275 -11.38 3.54 23.34
N TYR A 276 -10.80 4.73 23.32
CA TYR A 276 -11.54 5.99 23.41
C TYR A 276 -12.55 6.14 22.26
N LEU A 277 -12.14 5.85 21.02
CA LEU A 277 -13.02 5.90 19.85
C LEU A 277 -14.14 4.85 19.93
N PHE A 278 -13.82 3.63 20.38
CA PHE A 278 -14.81 2.56 20.52
C PHE A 278 -15.81 2.81 21.65
N ARG A 279 -15.38 3.39 22.78
CA ARG A 279 -16.29 3.74 23.88
C ARG A 279 -17.32 4.80 23.50
N LYS A 280 -17.02 5.63 22.50
CA LYS A 280 -17.91 6.71 22.06
C LYS A 280 -19.09 6.21 21.24
N ASP A 281 -19.06 4.97 20.75
CA ASP A 281 -20.09 4.41 19.87
C ASP A 281 -20.65 3.09 20.45
N PRO A 282 -21.36 3.14 21.60
CA PRO A 282 -21.84 1.95 22.32
C PRO A 282 -22.85 1.10 21.54
N GLU A 283 -23.42 1.63 20.45
CA GLU A 283 -24.41 0.92 19.65
C GLU A 283 -23.80 -0.15 18.73
N HIS A 284 -22.48 -0.13 18.51
CA HIS A 284 -21.78 -1.12 17.70
C HIS A 284 -21.12 -2.19 18.58
N GLU A 285 -21.88 -3.25 18.90
CA GLU A 285 -21.32 -4.52 19.35
C GLU A 285 -20.51 -5.16 18.22
N MET A 286 -19.33 -4.62 17.96
CA MET A 286 -18.33 -5.29 17.14
C MET A 286 -17.96 -6.61 17.81
N SER A 287 -18.00 -7.69 17.04
CA SER A 287 -17.53 -8.99 17.50
C SER A 287 -16.13 -8.88 18.11
N PHE A 288 -15.85 -9.67 19.14
CA PHE A 288 -14.53 -9.71 19.79
C PHE A 288 -13.39 -9.85 18.77
N ARG A 289 -13.60 -10.67 17.72
CA ARG A 289 -12.64 -10.85 16.62
C ARG A 289 -12.38 -9.56 15.83
N SER A 290 -13.41 -8.81 15.49
CA SER A 290 -13.28 -7.53 14.78
C SER A 290 -12.51 -6.51 15.61
N ARG A 291 -12.79 -6.46 16.92
CA ARG A 291 -12.04 -5.61 17.85
C ARG A 291 -10.57 -6.02 17.86
N CYS A 292 -10.26 -7.28 18.14
CA CYS A 292 -8.88 -7.79 18.14
C CYS A 292 -8.15 -7.50 16.82
N GLY A 293 -8.83 -7.60 15.67
CA GLY A 293 -8.26 -7.26 14.37
C GLY A 293 -7.88 -5.79 14.25
N VAL A 294 -8.76 -4.87 14.66
CA VAL A 294 -8.46 -3.43 14.65
C VAL A 294 -7.34 -3.10 15.64
N TRP A 295 -7.39 -3.69 16.84
CA TRP A 295 -6.35 -3.52 17.87
C TRP A 295 -4.99 -3.97 17.40
N PHE A 296 -4.93 -5.15 16.79
CA PHE A 296 -3.71 -5.68 16.21
C PHE A 296 -3.19 -4.78 15.08
N GLY A 297 -4.08 -4.31 14.20
CA GLY A 297 -3.72 -3.39 13.12
C GLY A 297 -3.14 -2.08 13.64
N LEU A 298 -3.80 -1.45 14.63
CA LEU A 298 -3.29 -0.23 15.26
C LEU A 298 -1.95 -0.46 15.95
N LEU A 299 -1.78 -1.57 16.66
CA LEU A 299 -0.51 -1.93 17.28
C LEU A 299 0.60 -2.09 16.23
N CYS A 300 0.36 -2.80 15.14
CA CYS A 300 1.34 -2.93 14.06
C CYS A 300 1.73 -1.57 13.45
N VAL A 301 0.77 -0.69 13.20
CA VAL A 301 1.04 0.66 12.67
C VAL A 301 1.84 1.50 13.68
N GLY A 302 1.51 1.44 14.96
CA GLY A 302 2.24 2.13 16.02
C GLY A 302 3.67 1.65 16.17
N LEU A 303 3.89 0.33 16.11
CA LEU A 303 5.21 -0.26 16.11
C LEU A 303 6.03 0.25 14.92
N LEU A 304 5.48 0.18 13.70
CA LEU A 304 6.15 0.67 12.50
C LEU A 304 6.52 2.16 12.61
N ALA A 305 5.59 2.99 13.06
CA ALA A 305 5.83 4.42 13.26
C ALA A 305 6.91 4.71 14.31
N ALA A 306 6.90 3.99 15.43
CA ALA A 306 7.90 4.14 16.50
C ALA A 306 9.30 3.77 16.01
N TRP A 307 9.44 2.64 15.31
CA TRP A 307 10.72 2.21 14.74
C TRP A 307 11.28 3.20 13.73
N THR A 308 10.42 3.67 12.83
CA THR A 308 10.76 4.67 11.82
C THR A 308 11.23 5.95 12.49
N SER A 309 10.52 6.40 13.53
CA SER A 309 10.87 7.61 14.27
C SER A 309 12.20 7.46 15.00
N LEU A 310 12.47 6.31 15.61
CA LEU A 310 13.74 6.04 16.30
C LEU A 310 14.94 6.05 15.38
N GLY A 311 14.88 5.34 14.25
CA GLY A 311 15.96 5.32 13.26
C GLY A 311 16.23 6.71 12.70
N LEU A 312 15.15 7.44 12.40
CA LEU A 312 15.21 8.81 11.90
C LEU A 312 15.79 9.78 12.93
N ILE A 313 15.38 9.71 14.20
CA ILE A 313 15.97 10.51 15.28
C ILE A 313 17.46 10.15 15.46
N ASN A 314 17.80 8.85 15.45
CA ASN A 314 19.17 8.39 15.62
C ASN A 314 20.10 8.97 14.55
N GLY A 315 19.66 8.95 13.28
CA GLY A 315 20.44 9.41 12.15
C GLY A 315 20.41 10.92 11.93
N LEU A 316 19.23 11.56 11.93
CA LEU A 316 19.12 13.00 11.63
C LEU A 316 19.81 13.91 12.65
N PHE A 317 19.88 13.49 13.91
CA PHE A 317 20.53 14.26 14.97
C PHE A 317 21.96 13.80 15.25
N ASP A 318 22.48 12.84 14.49
CA ASP A 318 23.86 12.42 14.63
C ASP A 318 24.81 13.49 14.09
N ARG A 319 25.64 14.04 14.98
CA ARG A 319 26.70 15.00 14.66
C ARG A 319 28.09 14.44 14.97
N SER A 320 28.21 13.12 15.16
CA SER A 320 29.51 12.52 15.44
C SER A 320 30.46 12.71 14.25
N PRO A 321 31.78 12.83 14.49
CA PRO A 321 32.74 12.76 13.39
C PRO A 321 32.58 11.43 12.62
N PRO A 322 32.86 11.42 11.30
CA PRO A 322 32.77 10.21 10.49
C PRO A 322 33.81 9.18 10.95
N ASP A 323 33.38 7.92 11.05
CA ASP A 323 34.25 6.77 11.31
C ASP A 323 34.40 5.98 10.01
N LEU A 324 35.50 6.26 9.29
CA LEU A 324 35.73 5.82 7.92
C LEU A 324 36.40 4.44 7.89
N VAL A 325 35.64 3.41 7.54
CA VAL A 325 36.15 2.04 7.42
C VAL A 325 36.54 1.76 5.97
N PRO A 326 37.82 1.48 5.68
CA PRO A 326 38.29 1.23 4.32
C PRO A 326 37.77 -0.10 3.79
N ILE A 327 37.28 -0.10 2.55
CA ILE A 327 36.70 -1.28 1.91
C ILE A 327 37.19 -1.48 0.47
N GLN A 328 37.23 -2.74 0.05
CA GLN A 328 37.38 -3.16 -1.33
C GLN A 328 36.09 -3.84 -1.79
N VAL A 329 35.44 -3.27 -2.80
CA VAL A 329 34.26 -3.84 -3.47
C VAL A 329 34.68 -5.02 -4.32
N ILE A 330 34.08 -6.17 -4.03
CA ILE A 330 34.28 -7.43 -4.74
C ILE A 330 33.27 -7.54 -5.88
N LYS A 331 31.99 -7.30 -5.56
CA LYS A 331 30.88 -7.51 -6.48
C LYS A 331 29.66 -6.66 -6.12
N THR A 332 28.96 -6.20 -7.15
CA THR A 332 27.66 -5.54 -7.03
C THR A 332 26.53 -6.51 -7.37
N TRP A 333 25.43 -6.43 -6.64
CA TRP A 333 24.26 -7.30 -6.80
C TRP A 333 23.00 -6.46 -7.00
N GLN A 334 22.17 -6.88 -7.95
CA GLN A 334 20.82 -6.38 -8.14
C GLN A 334 19.89 -7.59 -8.21
N THR A 335 18.97 -7.70 -7.27
CA THR A 335 18.01 -8.82 -7.22
C THR A 335 16.60 -8.28 -7.28
N THR A 336 15.77 -8.80 -8.19
CA THR A 336 14.35 -8.43 -8.30
C THR A 336 13.46 -9.61 -7.94
N TYR A 337 12.71 -9.48 -6.85
CA TYR A 337 11.80 -10.47 -6.32
C TYR A 337 10.40 -10.23 -6.87
N ASN A 338 9.88 -11.23 -7.60
CA ASN A 338 8.50 -11.27 -8.09
C ASN A 338 8.04 -10.04 -8.89
N MET A 339 8.97 -9.29 -9.50
CA MET A 339 8.69 -8.00 -10.15
C MET A 339 8.09 -6.93 -9.23
N VAL A 340 8.19 -7.10 -7.91
CA VAL A 340 7.63 -6.16 -6.92
C VAL A 340 8.73 -5.44 -6.15
N LEU A 341 9.73 -6.18 -5.68
CA LEU A 341 10.78 -5.67 -4.82
C LEU A 341 12.15 -5.85 -5.48
N SER A 342 12.92 -4.78 -5.59
CA SER A 342 14.31 -4.81 -6.03
C SER A 342 15.22 -4.44 -4.87
N THR A 343 16.27 -5.23 -4.68
CA THR A 343 17.33 -4.98 -3.71
C THR A 343 18.65 -4.76 -4.42
N TYR A 344 19.47 -3.87 -3.85
CA TYR A 344 20.77 -3.50 -4.36
C TYR A 344 21.79 -3.69 -3.24
N GLU A 345 22.81 -4.48 -3.49
CA GLU A 345 23.80 -4.85 -2.47
C GLU A 345 25.21 -4.71 -3.04
N ILE A 346 26.14 -4.29 -2.17
CA ILE A 346 27.58 -4.33 -2.45
C ILE A 346 28.19 -5.40 -1.56
N GLU A 347 28.91 -6.32 -2.18
CA GLU A 347 29.78 -7.28 -1.51
C GLU A 347 31.19 -6.70 -1.42
N TYR A 348 31.72 -6.58 -0.22
CA TYR A 348 33.01 -5.95 0.05
C TYR A 348 33.83 -6.70 1.09
N ASN A 349 35.15 -6.48 1.06
CA ASN A 349 36.07 -6.81 2.14
C ASN A 349 36.51 -5.54 2.85
N THR A 350 36.72 -5.59 4.16
CA THR A 350 37.46 -4.55 4.90
C THR A 350 38.94 -4.58 4.53
N LEU A 351 39.68 -3.52 4.87
CA LEU A 351 41.14 -3.49 4.76
C LEU A 351 41.77 -3.31 6.16
N PRO A 352 42.50 -4.31 6.70
CA PRO A 352 42.83 -5.60 6.09
C PRO A 352 41.61 -6.53 5.91
N PRO A 353 41.68 -7.49 4.96
CA PRO A 353 40.57 -8.38 4.65
C PRO A 353 40.37 -9.40 5.77
N GLU A 354 39.21 -9.35 6.42
CA GLU A 354 38.80 -10.34 7.42
C GLU A 354 37.80 -11.36 6.82
N SER A 355 36.72 -10.85 6.23
CA SER A 355 35.64 -11.63 5.60
C SER A 355 34.87 -10.76 4.61
N SER A 356 34.28 -11.38 3.58
CA SER A 356 33.38 -10.66 2.69
C SER A 356 32.03 -10.45 3.36
N LYS A 357 31.50 -9.23 3.27
CA LYS A 357 30.19 -8.85 3.78
C LYS A 357 29.37 -8.26 2.65
N LYS A 358 28.06 -8.53 2.67
CA LYS A 358 27.10 -7.87 1.79
C LYS A 358 26.39 -6.78 2.57
N VAL A 359 26.30 -5.60 1.98
CA VAL A 359 25.55 -4.49 2.58
C VAL A 359 24.55 -3.94 1.57
N PRO A 360 23.29 -3.70 1.99
CA PRO A 360 22.33 -3.00 1.15
C PRO A 360 22.81 -1.57 0.88
N VAL A 361 22.59 -1.10 -0.34
CA VAL A 361 22.95 0.26 -0.78
C VAL A 361 21.84 0.89 -1.59
N SER A 362 21.94 2.20 -1.81
CA SER A 362 21.10 2.90 -2.77
C SER A 362 21.54 2.65 -4.21
N VAL A 363 20.62 2.85 -5.16
CA VAL A 363 20.95 2.79 -6.60
C VAL A 363 21.98 3.86 -6.96
N GLU A 364 21.86 5.05 -6.36
CA GLU A 364 22.81 6.15 -6.55
C GLU A 364 24.20 5.73 -6.07
N THR A 365 24.31 5.18 -4.86
CA THR A 365 25.55 4.61 -4.34
C THR A 365 26.08 3.48 -5.23
N LEU A 366 25.22 2.57 -5.68
CA LEU A 366 25.65 1.47 -6.56
C LEU A 366 26.23 2.00 -7.89
N SER A 367 25.63 3.05 -8.45
CA SER A 367 26.09 3.68 -9.70
C SER A 367 27.45 4.36 -9.53
N GLN A 368 27.73 4.92 -8.35
CA GLN A 368 29.01 5.53 -8.01
C GLN A 368 30.17 4.52 -7.92
N PHE A 369 29.87 3.24 -7.70
CA PHE A 369 30.86 2.15 -7.63
C PHE A 369 30.97 1.34 -8.94
N GLN A 370 30.38 1.79 -10.05
CA GLN A 370 30.48 1.06 -11.33
C GLN A 370 31.92 0.97 -11.86
N ASP A 371 32.72 2.02 -11.65
CA ASP A 371 34.08 2.13 -12.18
C ASP A 371 35.17 1.94 -11.11
N GLY A 372 34.80 1.89 -9.82
CA GLY A 372 35.73 1.88 -8.69
C GLY A 372 35.63 0.62 -7.83
N GLN A 373 36.77 -0.03 -7.55
CA GLN A 373 36.85 -1.18 -6.65
C GLN A 373 37.11 -0.81 -5.18
N TYR A 374 37.40 0.45 -4.88
CA TYR A 374 37.80 0.87 -3.54
C TYR A 374 36.91 2.00 -3.05
N GLY A 375 36.62 1.97 -1.75
CA GLY A 375 35.78 2.96 -1.10
C GLY A 375 35.97 2.97 0.40
N VAL A 376 35.14 3.77 1.05
CA VAL A 376 35.00 3.78 2.52
C VAL A 376 33.54 3.63 2.90
N ILE A 377 33.30 3.00 4.03
CA ILE A 377 32.01 3.04 4.73
C ILE A 377 32.11 4.15 5.77
N ASP A 378 31.20 5.12 5.71
CA ASP A 378 31.07 6.14 6.75
C ASP A 378 30.11 5.65 7.84
N MET A 379 30.66 5.40 9.03
CA MET A 379 29.93 4.95 10.21
C MET A 379 29.64 6.13 11.15
N GLY A 380 28.37 6.36 11.43
CA GLY A 380 27.92 7.30 12.47
C GLY A 380 27.78 6.62 13.83
N LYS A 381 28.02 7.34 14.92
CA LYS A 381 27.77 6.84 16.28
C LYS A 381 26.26 6.85 16.62
N GLY A 382 25.49 7.71 15.95
CA GLY A 382 24.07 7.94 16.25
C GLY A 382 23.87 8.76 17.52
N VAL A 383 22.86 9.63 17.56
CA VAL A 383 22.56 10.43 18.78
C VAL A 383 22.10 9.54 19.94
N LEU A 384 21.54 8.37 19.65
CA LEU A 384 21.09 7.38 20.64
C LEU A 384 22.18 6.32 20.93
N GLY A 385 23.41 6.53 20.44
CA GLY A 385 24.52 5.58 20.56
C GLY A 385 24.32 4.29 19.75
N MET A 386 23.36 4.29 18.81
CA MET A 386 23.16 3.18 17.88
C MET A 386 24.00 3.47 16.64
N ARG A 387 25.08 2.70 16.45
CA ARG A 387 25.93 2.86 15.26
C ARG A 387 25.11 2.59 14.01
N TRP A 388 25.24 3.47 13.03
CA TRP A 388 24.50 3.37 11.78
C TRP A 388 25.38 3.77 10.61
N LYS A 389 25.08 3.23 9.44
CA LYS A 389 25.82 3.52 8.21
C LYS A 389 25.27 4.79 7.57
N ARG A 390 26.09 5.83 7.46
CA ARG A 390 25.74 7.08 6.77
C ARG A 390 25.79 6.93 5.26
N GLY A 391 26.76 6.17 4.77
CA GLY A 391 26.94 5.97 3.34
C GLY A 391 28.11 5.05 3.00
N LEU A 392 28.16 4.65 1.73
CA LEU A 392 29.39 4.15 1.11
C LEU A 392 29.83 5.22 0.11
N HIS A 393 31.12 5.53 0.13
CA HIS A 393 31.70 6.57 -0.71
C HIS A 393 32.82 5.95 -1.54
N PRO A 394 32.77 6.02 -2.88
CA PRO A 394 33.88 5.60 -3.70
C PRO A 394 35.06 6.55 -3.49
N ILE A 395 36.26 6.05 -3.75
CA ILE A 395 37.44 6.91 -3.78
C ILE A 395 37.57 7.49 -5.17
N SER A 396 37.75 8.80 -5.23
CA SER A 396 38.04 9.52 -6.47
C SER A 396 39.45 10.08 -6.42
N TRP A 397 40.13 10.09 -7.56
CA TRP A 397 41.43 10.75 -7.69
C TRP A 397 41.21 12.19 -8.12
N VAL A 398 41.74 13.14 -7.35
CA VAL A 398 41.74 14.57 -7.69
C VAL A 398 43.17 15.01 -7.99
N THR A 399 43.31 15.81 -9.04
CA THR A 399 44.55 16.49 -9.41
C THR A 399 44.67 17.80 -8.64
N LEU A 400 45.72 17.95 -7.86
CA LEU A 400 46.07 19.20 -7.20
C LEU A 400 47.25 19.86 -7.93
N PRO A 401 47.21 21.18 -8.17
CA PRO A 401 48.36 21.90 -8.71
C PRO A 401 49.51 21.91 -7.68
N GLU A 402 50.76 21.89 -8.16
CA GLU A 402 51.99 21.75 -7.35
C GLU A 402 52.14 22.77 -6.19
N LYS A 403 51.44 23.90 -6.23
CA LYS A 403 51.59 25.02 -5.29
C LYS A 403 50.78 24.92 -3.99
N ASP A 404 50.04 23.84 -3.74
CA ASP A 404 49.30 23.72 -2.49
C ASP A 404 50.23 23.26 -1.34
N GLU A 405 50.71 24.22 -0.54
CA GLU A 405 51.66 23.98 0.56
C GLU A 405 51.07 23.13 1.69
N ASN A 406 49.74 22.99 1.75
CA ASN A 406 49.05 22.06 2.63
C ASN A 406 49.08 20.64 2.05
N ARG A 407 50.28 20.05 2.01
CA ARG A 407 50.59 18.74 1.43
C ARG A 407 49.75 17.62 2.03
N LEU A 408 48.64 17.30 1.37
CA LEU A 408 48.05 15.96 1.46
C LEU A 408 49.02 14.97 0.81
N ASP A 409 49.23 13.81 1.45
CA ASP A 409 50.06 12.76 0.89
C ASP A 409 49.47 12.30 -0.46
N GLY A 410 50.23 12.49 -1.53
CA GLY A 410 49.80 12.24 -2.91
C GLY A 410 50.92 11.68 -3.79
N VAL A 411 50.57 11.22 -4.99
CA VAL A 411 51.55 10.79 -6.00
C VAL A 411 51.79 11.95 -6.96
N THR A 412 53.00 12.50 -6.96
CA THR A 412 53.36 13.60 -7.87
C THR A 412 53.79 13.03 -9.22
N VAL A 413 53.15 13.51 -10.27
CA VAL A 413 53.31 13.04 -11.65
C VAL A 413 53.66 14.23 -12.51
N ARG A 414 54.59 14.05 -13.44
CA ARG A 414 54.87 14.99 -14.52
C ARG A 414 54.32 14.43 -15.82
N ASP A 415 53.52 15.21 -16.52
CA ASP A 415 53.09 14.89 -17.89
C ASP A 415 54.23 15.22 -18.87
N GLU A 416 54.74 14.23 -19.59
CA GLU A 416 55.86 14.43 -20.53
C GLU A 416 55.48 15.31 -21.73
N GLU A 417 54.21 15.32 -22.15
CA GLU A 417 53.77 16.12 -23.31
C GLU A 417 53.58 17.60 -22.97
N GLY A 418 53.10 17.89 -21.75
CA GLY A 418 52.78 19.25 -21.30
C GLY A 418 53.82 19.88 -20.38
N GLY A 419 54.70 19.08 -19.77
CA GLY A 419 55.63 19.52 -18.72
C GLY A 419 54.96 19.91 -17.39
N GLU A 420 53.63 19.81 -17.30
CA GLU A 420 52.88 20.14 -16.09
C GLU A 420 53.12 19.09 -15.01
N VAL A 421 53.39 19.56 -13.80
CA VAL A 421 53.52 18.72 -12.60
C VAL A 421 52.25 18.88 -11.79
N PHE A 422 51.61 17.76 -11.48
CA PHE A 422 50.43 17.71 -10.62
C PHE A 422 50.54 16.57 -9.63
N THR A 423 49.84 16.72 -8.51
CA THR A 423 49.77 15.69 -7.47
C THR A 423 48.40 15.02 -7.50
N LEU A 424 48.38 13.70 -7.68
CA LEU A 424 47.18 12.89 -7.57
C LEU A 424 46.96 12.51 -6.12
N VAL A 425 45.83 12.92 -5.57
CA VAL A 425 45.42 12.61 -4.19
C VAL A 425 44.11 11.82 -4.24
N PRO A 426 44.01 10.68 -3.54
CA PRO A 426 42.75 9.99 -3.40
C PRO A 426 41.92 10.71 -2.34
N VAL A 427 40.77 11.18 -2.77
CA VAL A 427 39.82 11.91 -1.93
C VAL A 427 38.53 11.12 -1.80
N ILE A 428 37.92 11.25 -0.63
CA ILE A 428 36.59 10.72 -0.36
C ILE A 428 35.60 11.85 -0.61
N ILE A 429 34.71 11.66 -1.58
CA ILE A 429 33.66 12.65 -1.85
C ILE A 429 32.52 12.41 -0.85
N LEU A 430 32.53 13.17 0.25
CA LEU A 430 31.45 13.22 1.22
C LEU A 430 30.41 14.26 0.77
N PRO A 431 29.10 13.92 0.75
CA PRO A 431 28.07 14.85 0.34
C PRO A 431 27.96 16.03 1.32
N GLY A 432 28.19 17.25 0.81
CA GLY A 432 28.00 18.49 1.57
C GLY A 432 29.22 19.02 2.33
N GLU A 433 30.38 18.36 2.23
CA GLU A 433 31.64 18.88 2.78
C GLU A 433 32.50 19.52 1.68
N GLU A 434 32.99 20.74 1.93
CA GLU A 434 33.90 21.45 1.01
C GLU A 434 35.32 20.86 1.03
N THR A 435 35.70 20.21 2.13
CA THR A 435 37.01 19.58 2.30
C THR A 435 36.85 18.07 2.28
N SER A 436 37.32 17.41 1.22
CA SER A 436 37.33 15.95 1.15
C SER A 436 38.42 15.38 2.06
N PRO A 437 38.10 14.49 3.02
CA PRO A 437 39.12 13.85 3.84
C PRO A 437 40.00 12.94 2.98
N THR A 438 41.27 12.85 3.36
CA THR A 438 42.23 11.91 2.77
C THR A 438 41.84 10.47 3.10
N ALA A 439 42.13 9.55 2.17
CA ALA A 439 41.88 8.13 2.38
C ALA A 439 42.58 7.61 3.67
N PRO A 440 41.92 6.72 4.45
CA PRO A 440 42.55 6.07 5.61
C PRO A 440 43.87 5.39 5.23
N GLU A 441 44.85 5.40 6.13
CA GLU A 441 46.22 4.90 5.87
C GLU A 441 46.28 3.48 5.26
N PRO A 442 45.50 2.48 5.72
CA PRO A 442 45.52 1.14 5.12
C PRO A 442 45.15 1.13 3.64
N LEU A 443 44.20 1.99 3.27
CA LEU A 443 43.67 2.12 1.92
C LEU A 443 44.59 2.96 1.04
N TRP A 444 45.19 4.01 1.60
CA TRP A 444 46.18 4.84 0.90
C TRP A 444 47.34 4.01 0.36
N ASN A 445 47.88 3.10 1.17
CA ASN A 445 48.99 2.24 0.76
C ASN A 445 48.64 1.35 -0.44
N VAL A 446 47.43 0.76 -0.44
CA VAL A 446 46.94 -0.09 -1.54
C VAL A 446 46.75 0.75 -2.81
N LEU A 447 46.06 1.88 -2.70
CA LEU A 447 45.79 2.78 -3.82
C LEU A 447 47.06 3.34 -4.44
N ARG A 448 48.02 3.75 -3.61
CA ARG A 448 49.31 4.28 -4.07
C ARG A 448 50.08 3.23 -4.87
N GLN A 449 50.13 1.98 -4.39
CA GLN A 449 50.80 0.90 -5.10
C GLN A 449 50.13 0.60 -6.45
N GLN A 450 48.80 0.58 -6.49
CA GLN A 450 48.06 0.37 -7.72
C GLN A 450 48.29 1.51 -8.71
N LEU A 451 48.16 2.77 -8.28
CA LEU A 451 48.34 3.93 -9.13
C LEU A 451 49.76 4.02 -9.70
N VAL A 452 50.79 3.78 -8.86
CA VAL A 452 52.19 3.73 -9.33
C VAL A 452 52.37 2.65 -10.38
N GLY A 453 51.75 1.48 -10.19
CA GLY A 453 51.77 0.39 -11.18
C GLY A 453 51.08 0.74 -12.50
N GLU A 454 49.95 1.45 -12.46
CA GLU A 454 49.21 1.90 -13.65
C GLU A 454 49.94 3.03 -14.40
N LEU A 455 50.44 4.03 -13.68
CA LEU A 455 51.20 5.14 -14.26
C LEU A 455 52.52 4.66 -14.88
N SER A 456 53.22 3.73 -14.24
CA SER A 456 54.47 3.16 -14.79
C SER A 456 54.25 2.39 -16.11
N ARG A 457 53.03 1.97 -16.41
CA ARG A 457 52.66 1.31 -17.69
C ARG A 457 52.25 2.31 -18.76
N THR A 458 52.00 3.56 -18.39
CA THR A 458 51.54 4.61 -19.30
C THR A 458 52.73 5.52 -19.63
N PRO A 459 53.31 5.43 -20.83
CA PRO A 459 54.59 6.09 -21.17
C PRO A 459 54.56 7.62 -21.12
N ARG A 460 53.38 8.23 -20.95
CA ARG A 460 53.18 9.69 -20.89
C ARG A 460 53.53 10.29 -19.52
N PHE A 461 53.61 9.49 -18.46
CA PHE A 461 53.68 9.99 -17.10
C PHE A 461 54.97 9.59 -16.39
N GLU A 462 55.75 10.57 -15.95
CA GLU A 462 56.94 10.36 -15.11
C GLU A 462 56.56 10.54 -13.63
N ILE A 463 56.74 9.49 -12.82
CA ILE A 463 56.49 9.55 -11.38
C ILE A 463 57.68 10.24 -10.70
N ILE A 464 57.45 11.42 -10.13
CA ILE A 464 58.47 12.13 -9.36
C ILE A 464 58.49 11.50 -7.97
N ALA A 465 59.57 10.78 -7.66
CA ALA A 465 59.76 10.21 -6.32
C ALA A 465 59.60 11.33 -5.28
N PRO A 466 58.82 11.10 -4.20
CA PRO A 466 58.66 12.11 -3.17
C PRO A 466 60.04 12.47 -2.67
N LYS A 467 60.39 13.76 -2.74
CA LYS A 467 61.63 14.27 -2.18
C LYS A 467 61.64 13.84 -0.73
N GLN A 468 62.50 12.87 -0.37
CA GLN A 468 62.63 12.44 1.02
C GLN A 468 62.76 13.72 1.84
N PRO A 469 61.93 13.94 2.87
CA PRO A 469 62.10 15.09 3.73
C PRO A 469 63.56 15.05 4.18
N ASP A 470 64.29 16.11 3.86
CA ASP A 470 65.69 16.23 4.21
C ASP A 470 65.73 16.25 5.73
N LEU A 471 65.85 15.08 6.35
CA LEU A 471 65.70 14.87 7.80
C LEU A 471 66.83 15.55 8.58
N GLY A 472 67.67 16.36 7.93
CA GLY A 472 68.86 16.97 8.51
C GLY A 472 69.80 15.91 9.09
N LEU A 473 69.69 14.65 8.67
CA LEU A 473 70.58 13.61 9.13
C LEU A 473 71.96 13.95 8.56
N PRO A 474 72.97 14.19 9.43
CA PRO A 474 74.30 14.53 8.98
C PRO A 474 74.81 13.42 8.06
N PRO A 475 75.61 13.76 7.03
CA PRO A 475 76.13 12.78 6.09
C PRO A 475 76.84 11.66 6.88
N PRO A 476 76.67 10.38 6.50
CA PRO A 476 77.18 9.23 7.25
C PRO A 476 78.71 9.15 7.42
N ASN A 477 79.45 10.18 6.97
CA ASN A 477 80.89 10.30 7.08
C ASN A 477 81.33 11.53 7.91
N ALA A 478 80.44 12.10 8.72
CA ALA A 478 80.79 13.14 9.70
C ALA A 478 81.13 12.52 11.07
N PHE A 479 82.14 11.64 11.11
CA PHE A 479 82.88 11.27 12.32
C PHE A 479 84.34 10.99 11.96
#